data_AF-A0A7S0T887-F1
#
_entry.id   AF-A0A7S0T887-F1
#
_cell.length_a   1.000
_cell.length_b   1.000
_cell.length_c   1.000
_cell.angle_alpha   90.00
_cell.angle_beta   90.00
_cell.angle_gamma   90.00
#
_symmetry.space_group_name_H-M   'P 1'
#
loop_
_entity.id
_entity.type
_entity.pdbx_description
1 polymer ?
#
loop_
_entity_poly.entity_id
_entity_poly.type
_entity_poly.pdbx_seq_one_letter_code
_entity_poly.pdbx_strand_id
1 'polypeptide(L)'
;HEVPLVSAQIGFHAGDRVDPIEKRGLAKITASAMRLGGTKELKGEKLSRILGDLAASVESSSDSAMLTVSLSCLAEDVDNVLDLFSDVVRRPAFPKREIERIKVQLYGSIARRNDDPEGIAGR
;
A
#
# COMPACT_ATOMS: atom_id res chain seq x y z
N HIS A 1 17.94 -23.09 12.67
CA HIS A 1 18.63 -21.95 12.05
C HIS A 1 17.67 -20.78 12.14
N GLU A 2 18.00 -19.76 12.93
CA GLU A 2 17.21 -18.54 13.01
C GLU A 2 17.58 -17.69 11.80
N VAL A 3 16.61 -17.32 10.97
CA VAL A 3 16.86 -16.43 9.83
C VAL A 3 16.60 -15.00 10.32
N PRO A 4 17.62 -14.15 10.44
CA PRO A 4 17.45 -12.80 10.97
C PRO A 4 16.55 -11.99 10.03
N LEU A 5 15.51 -11.37 10.60
CA LEU A 5 14.55 -10.53 9.89
C LEU A 5 14.79 -9.06 10.20
N VAL A 6 14.60 -8.22 9.19
CA VAL A 6 14.59 -6.76 9.33
C VAL A 6 13.21 -6.25 8.92
N SER A 7 12.67 -5.33 9.71
CA SER A 7 11.42 -4.64 9.41
C SER A 7 11.57 -3.15 9.64
N ALA A 8 10.89 -2.35 8.81
CA ALA A 8 10.84 -0.90 8.96
C ALA A 8 9.47 -0.37 8.53
N GLN A 9 9.13 0.82 9.03
CA GLN A 9 7.85 1.46 8.75
C GLN A 9 8.01 2.98 8.70
N ILE A 10 7.29 3.61 7.76
CA ILE A 10 7.14 5.07 7.69
C ILE A 10 5.66 5.39 7.79
N GLY A 11 5.32 6.32 8.69
CA GLY A 11 3.98 6.88 8.84
C GLY A 11 3.90 8.31 8.31
N PHE A 12 2.83 8.60 7.60
CA PHE A 12 2.47 9.92 7.10
C PHE A 12 1.16 10.35 7.74
N HIS A 13 1.05 11.62 8.11
CA HIS A 13 -0.21 12.19 8.60
C HIS A 13 -1.17 12.44 7.41
N ALA A 14 -1.73 11.35 6.89
CA ALA A 14 -2.48 11.28 5.64
C ALA A 14 -3.56 10.18 5.69
N GLY A 15 -4.31 10.10 6.79
CA GLY A 15 -5.45 9.19 6.91
C GLY A 15 -6.77 9.74 6.37
N ASP A 16 -7.80 8.90 6.34
CA ASP A 16 -9.11 9.20 5.75
C ASP A 16 -9.80 10.45 6.36
N ARG A 17 -9.46 10.84 7.61
CA ARG A 17 -10.05 12.02 8.27
C ARG A 17 -9.52 13.34 7.73
N VAL A 18 -8.32 13.35 7.15
CA VAL A 18 -7.70 14.56 6.60
C VAL A 18 -7.89 14.67 5.08
N ASP A 19 -8.57 13.70 4.47
CA ASP A 19 -8.98 13.80 3.08
C ASP A 19 -9.94 14.99 2.88
N PRO A 20 -9.71 15.85 1.86
CA PRO A 20 -10.68 16.86 1.46
C PRO A 20 -12.05 16.23 1.15
N ILE A 21 -13.13 16.98 1.38
CA ILE A 21 -14.50 16.48 1.19
C ILE A 21 -14.72 16.01 -0.24
N GLU A 22 -14.14 16.70 -1.22
CA GLU A 22 -14.26 16.39 -2.65
C GLU A 22 -13.39 15.18 -3.07
N LYS A 23 -12.51 14.70 -2.18
CA LYS A 23 -11.53 13.63 -2.44
C LYS A 23 -11.56 12.54 -1.37
N ARG A 24 -12.72 12.25 -0.78
CA ARG A 24 -12.84 11.15 0.21
C ARG A 24 -12.30 9.83 -0.35
N GLY A 25 -11.50 9.14 0.46
CA GLY A 25 -10.83 7.90 0.07
C GLY A 25 -9.52 8.12 -0.69
N LEU A 26 -9.03 9.36 -0.74
CA LEU A 26 -7.75 9.70 -1.34
C LEU A 26 -6.61 9.00 -0.61
N ALA A 27 -6.59 8.99 0.73
CA ALA A 27 -5.60 8.27 1.52
C ALA A 27 -5.55 6.78 1.12
N LYS A 28 -6.71 6.12 1.11
CA LYS A 28 -6.82 4.69 0.78
C LYS A 28 -6.44 4.35 -0.65
N ILE A 29 -6.85 5.17 -1.62
CA ILE A 29 -6.48 4.98 -3.03
C ILE A 29 -4.99 5.23 -3.21
N THR A 30 -4.44 6.27 -2.58
CA THR A 30 -3.00 6.59 -2.61
C THR A 30 -2.20 5.42 -2.07
N ALA A 31 -2.52 4.93 -0.86
CA ALA A 31 -1.85 3.78 -0.26
C ALA A 31 -1.90 2.56 -1.19
N SER A 32 -3.07 2.21 -1.72
CA SER A 32 -3.21 1.06 -2.62
C SER A 32 -2.39 1.24 -3.91
N ALA A 33 -2.38 2.44 -4.47
CA ALA A 33 -1.70 2.74 -5.73
C ALA A 33 -0.17 2.85 -5.58
N MET A 34 0.35 3.22 -4.41
CA MET A 34 1.80 3.21 -4.13
C MET A 34 2.36 1.80 -4.29
N ARG A 35 1.69 0.78 -3.73
CA ARG A 35 2.17 -0.60 -3.80
C ARG A 35 1.85 -1.30 -5.11
N LEU A 36 0.62 -1.17 -5.60
CA LEU A 36 0.16 -1.88 -6.80
C LEU A 36 0.61 -1.20 -8.11
N GLY A 37 0.79 0.12 -8.09
CA GLY A 37 1.19 0.90 -9.25
C GLY A 37 2.67 0.80 -9.59
N GLY A 38 3.49 0.35 -8.64
CA GLY A 38 4.95 0.38 -8.77
C GLY A 38 5.51 1.81 -8.70
N THR A 39 6.73 1.96 -9.19
CA THR A 39 7.53 3.18 -9.15
C THR A 39 7.76 3.71 -10.56
N LYS A 40 8.34 4.91 -10.65
CA LYS A 40 8.71 5.50 -11.95
C LYS A 40 9.64 4.61 -12.78
N GLU A 41 10.49 3.82 -12.11
CA GLU A 41 11.46 2.93 -12.75
C GLU A 41 10.94 1.49 -12.89
N LEU A 42 10.03 1.05 -12.01
CA LEU A 42 9.57 -0.35 -11.94
C LEU A 42 8.05 -0.45 -11.94
N LYS A 43 7.50 -1.15 -12.94
CA LYS A 43 6.07 -1.52 -12.97
C LYS A 43 5.72 -2.39 -11.75
N GLY A 44 4.50 -2.22 -11.23
CA GLY A 44 4.01 -2.94 -10.04
C GLY A 44 4.15 -4.45 -10.10
N GLU A 45 3.85 -5.08 -11.24
CA GLU A 45 4.02 -6.54 -11.43
C GLU A 45 5.49 -6.98 -11.28
N LYS A 46 6.42 -6.20 -11.83
CA LYS A 46 7.86 -6.48 -11.73
C LYS A 46 8.36 -6.24 -10.31
N LEU A 47 7.91 -5.18 -9.65
CA LEU A 47 8.20 -4.92 -8.24
C LEU A 47 7.74 -6.09 -7.36
N SER A 48 6.50 -6.55 -7.53
CA SER A 48 5.97 -7.70 -6.78
C SER A 48 6.76 -8.99 -7.04
N ARG A 49 7.21 -9.21 -8.27
CA ARG A 49 8.05 -10.36 -8.60
C ARG A 49 9.41 -10.30 -7.90
N ILE A 50 10.10 -9.16 -7.98
CA ILE A 50 11.41 -8.97 -7.32
C ILE A 50 11.29 -9.18 -5.81
N LEU A 51 10.28 -8.60 -5.17
CA LEU A 51 10.04 -8.78 -3.74
C LEU A 51 9.76 -10.25 -3.39
N GLY A 52 8.98 -10.95 -4.22
CA GLY A 52 8.72 -12.39 -4.05
C GLY A 52 9.98 -13.25 -4.19
N ASP A 53 10.84 -12.94 -5.17
CA ASP A 53 12.11 -13.64 -5.39
C ASP A 53 13.07 -13.46 -4.20
N LEU A 54 12.98 -12.34 -3.48
CA LEU A 54 13.75 -12.03 -2.26
C LEU A 54 13.06 -12.46 -0.96
N ALA A 55 11.92 -13.15 -1.03
CA ALA A 55 11.06 -13.46 0.12
C ALA A 55 10.77 -12.23 1.02
N ALA A 56 10.67 -11.05 0.40
CA ALA A 56 10.48 -9.76 1.05
C ALA A 56 9.07 -9.21 0.81
N SER A 57 8.63 -8.31 1.67
CA SER A 57 7.39 -7.56 1.51
C SER A 57 7.64 -6.06 1.63
N VAL A 58 6.95 -5.31 0.78
CA VAL A 58 6.72 -3.88 0.94
C VAL A 58 5.22 -3.71 0.85
N GLU A 59 4.61 -3.05 1.82
CA GLU A 59 3.16 -2.90 1.90
C GLU A 59 2.79 -1.47 2.24
N SER A 60 1.62 -1.04 1.78
CA SER A 60 1.08 0.29 2.08
C SER A 60 -0.39 0.22 2.43
N SER A 61 -0.76 0.93 3.49
CA SER A 61 -2.12 0.98 4.02
C SER A 61 -2.44 2.38 4.52
N SER A 62 -3.72 2.67 4.72
CA SER A 62 -4.16 3.86 5.43
C SER A 62 -5.25 3.51 6.42
N ASP A 63 -5.30 4.29 7.50
CA ASP A 63 -6.38 4.29 8.47
C ASP A 63 -6.99 5.70 8.56
N SER A 64 -7.75 5.95 9.63
CA SER A 64 -8.41 7.24 9.82
C SER A 64 -7.46 8.44 10.01
N ALA A 65 -6.24 8.22 10.51
CA ALA A 65 -5.29 9.26 10.87
C ALA A 65 -3.99 9.20 10.05
N MET A 66 -3.53 8.00 9.69
CA MET A 66 -2.23 7.81 9.04
C MET A 66 -2.30 7.02 7.74
N LEU A 67 -1.35 7.31 6.86
CA LEU A 67 -0.93 6.41 5.78
C LEU A 67 0.41 5.80 6.19
N THR A 68 0.54 4.51 6.01
CA THR A 68 1.70 3.75 6.48
C THR A 68 2.28 2.95 5.32
N VAL A 69 3.61 2.95 5.21
CA VAL A 69 4.35 2.07 4.29
C VAL A 69 5.35 1.27 5.11
N SER A 70 5.35 -0.05 4.97
CA SER A 70 6.21 -0.96 5.73
C SER A 70 7.03 -1.86 4.80
N LEU A 71 8.19 -2.29 5.28
CA LEU A 71 9.00 -3.34 4.66
C LEU A 71 9.30 -4.46 5.67
N SER A 72 9.47 -5.67 5.15
CA SER A 72 10.00 -6.82 5.90
C SER A 72 10.84 -7.70 4.97
N CYS A 73 12.03 -8.09 5.38
CA CYS A 73 12.92 -8.96 4.59
C CYS A 73 13.90 -9.73 5.46
N LEU A 74 14.65 -10.65 4.84
CA LEU A 74 15.83 -11.25 5.46
C LEU A 74 16.92 -10.18 5.61
N ALA A 75 17.74 -10.29 6.66
CA ALA A 75 18.80 -9.33 6.92
C ALA A 75 19.86 -9.27 5.82
N GLU A 76 20.06 -10.37 5.08
CA GLU A 76 20.98 -10.43 3.94
C GLU A 76 20.51 -9.62 2.71
N ASP A 77 19.21 -9.37 2.60
CA ASP A 77 18.58 -8.67 1.48
C ASP A 77 18.24 -7.21 1.80
N VAL A 78 18.58 -6.74 3.00
CA VAL A 78 18.12 -5.43 3.52
C VAL A 78 18.46 -4.27 2.59
N ASP A 79 19.66 -4.25 2.02
CA ASP A 79 20.11 -3.16 1.14
C ASP A 79 19.26 -3.12 -0.14
N ASN A 80 19.02 -4.27 -0.77
CA ASN A 80 18.21 -4.38 -1.99
C ASN A 80 16.74 -3.99 -1.73
N VAL A 81 16.17 -4.45 -0.62
CA VAL A 81 14.76 -4.20 -0.30
C VAL A 81 14.54 -2.77 0.17
N LEU A 82 15.51 -2.18 0.89
CA LEU A 82 15.45 -0.80 1.33
C LEU A 82 15.46 0.18 0.15
N ASP A 83 16.22 -0.12 -0.91
CA ASP A 83 16.20 0.67 -2.15
C ASP A 83 14.83 0.62 -2.84
N LEU A 84 14.23 -0.57 -2.96
CA LEU A 84 12.87 -0.72 -3.50
C LEU A 84 11.84 0.01 -2.64
N PHE A 85 11.94 -0.09 -1.32
CA PHE A 85 11.09 0.61 -0.37
C PHE A 85 11.21 2.14 -0.52
N SER A 86 12.44 2.66 -0.63
CA SER A 86 12.71 4.07 -0.87
C SER A 86 12.07 4.55 -2.17
N ASP A 87 12.13 3.76 -3.24
CA ASP A 87 11.54 4.11 -4.54
C ASP A 87 10.00 4.10 -4.50
N VAL A 88 9.38 3.13 -3.80
CA VAL A 88 7.93 3.09 -3.55
C VAL A 88 7.45 4.34 -2.80
N VAL A 89 8.21 4.77 -1.80
CA VAL A 89 7.85 5.93 -0.97
C VAL A 89 8.08 7.25 -1.72
N ARG A 90 9.20 7.40 -2.42
CA ARG A 90 9.64 8.68 -2.99
C ARG A 90 9.20 8.90 -4.43
N ARG A 91 9.03 7.83 -5.21
CA ARG A 91 8.76 7.90 -6.65
C ARG A 91 7.67 6.91 -7.09
N PRO A 92 6.51 6.84 -6.42
CA PRO A 92 5.39 6.02 -6.90
C PRO A 92 4.93 6.50 -8.29
N ALA A 93 4.61 5.55 -9.18
CA ALA A 93 4.23 5.86 -10.56
C ALA A 93 2.78 6.34 -10.71
N PHE A 94 1.89 5.89 -9.81
CA PHE A 94 0.45 6.19 -9.85
C PHE A 94 -0.19 6.03 -11.25
N PRO A 95 -0.03 4.87 -11.91
CA PRO A 95 -0.56 4.67 -13.25
C PRO A 95 -2.09 4.75 -13.23
N LYS A 96 -2.65 5.59 -14.12
CA LYS A 96 -4.10 5.84 -14.22
C LYS A 96 -4.92 4.55 -14.28
N ARG A 97 -4.45 3.55 -15.04
CA ARG A 97 -5.12 2.25 -15.16
C ARG A 97 -5.29 1.54 -13.81
N GLU A 98 -4.25 1.51 -12.97
CA GLU A 98 -4.35 0.87 -11.65
C GLU A 98 -5.22 1.68 -10.70
N ILE A 99 -5.16 3.01 -10.75
CA ILE A 99 -6.03 3.86 -9.93
C ILE A 99 -7.51 3.58 -10.26
N GLU A 100 -7.87 3.51 -11.54
CA GLU A 100 -9.24 3.20 -11.95
C GLU A 100 -9.65 1.78 -11.51
N ARG A 101 -8.75 0.80 -11.60
CA ARG A 101 -8.99 -0.55 -11.08
C ARG A 101 -9.24 -0.55 -9.57
N ILE A 102 -8.41 0.15 -8.80
CA ILE A 102 -8.54 0.30 -7.35
C ILE A 102 -9.88 0.94 -6.99
N LYS A 103 -10.28 1.99 -7.71
CA LYS A 103 -11.59 2.63 -7.51
C LYS A 103 -12.73 1.64 -7.72
N VAL A 104 -12.73 0.87 -8.82
CA VAL A 104 -13.75 -0.14 -9.09
C VAL A 104 -13.82 -1.18 -7.97
N GLN A 105 -12.66 -1.67 -7.50
CA GLN A 105 -12.60 -2.61 -6.38
C GLN A 105 -13.15 -2.00 -5.09
N LEU A 106 -12.81 -0.74 -4.81
CA LEU A 106 -13.27 -0.02 -3.63
C LEU A 106 -14.78 0.20 -3.67
N TYR A 107 -15.34 0.64 -4.81
CA TYR A 107 -16.80 0.76 -5.00
C TYR A 107 -17.51 -0.58 -4.76
N GLY A 108 -16.99 -1.66 -5.33
CA GLY A 108 -17.53 -3.00 -5.08
C GLY A 108 -17.48 -3.39 -3.60
N SER A 109 -16.41 -3.03 -2.89
CA SER A 109 -16.31 -3.28 -1.44
C SER A 109 -17.31 -2.46 -0.63
N ILE A 110 -17.61 -1.22 -1.05
CA ILE A 110 -18.58 -0.34 -0.40
C ILE A 110 -20.00 -0.84 -0.65
N ALA A 111 -20.32 -1.24 -1.87
CA ALA A 111 -21.64 -1.79 -2.22
C ALA A 111 -21.96 -3.02 -1.35
N ARG A 112 -21.00 -3.95 -1.23
CA ARG A 112 -21.17 -5.16 -0.40
C ARG A 112 -21.27 -4.90 1.10
N ARG A 113 -20.75 -3.78 1.62
CA ARG A 113 -20.91 -3.44 3.05
C ARG A 113 -22.37 -3.22 3.42
N ASN A 114 -23.22 -2.83 2.49
CA ASN A 114 -24.65 -2.68 2.73
C ASN A 114 -25.41 -4.02 2.65
N ASP A 115 -24.80 -5.06 2.08
CA ASP A 115 -25.39 -6.39 1.95
C ASP A 115 -25.04 -7.29 3.16
N ASP A 116 -24.25 -6.80 4.12
CA ASP A 116 -23.78 -7.54 5.30
C ASP A 116 -24.19 -6.84 6.62
N PRO A 117 -25.32 -7.23 7.25
CA PRO A 117 -25.87 -6.58 8.45
C PRO A 117 -24.98 -6.65 9.69
N GLU A 118 -24.00 -7.55 9.75
CA GLU A 118 -23.16 -7.76 10.94
C GLU A 118 -22.10 -6.66 11.15
N GLY A 119 -21.79 -5.86 10.13
CA GLY A 119 -20.81 -4.77 10.21
C GLY A 119 -21.34 -3.44 10.77
N ILE A 120 -22.65 -3.30 10.99
CA ILE A 120 -23.28 -2.06 11.46
C ILE A 120 -23.23 -1.94 13.00
N ALA A 121 -23.07 -3.05 13.72
CA ALA A 121 -23.11 -3.08 15.18
C ALA A 121 -21.78 -2.68 15.88
N GLY A 122 -20.71 -2.40 15.15
CA GLY A 122 -19.37 -2.18 15.69
C GLY A 122 -18.83 -0.75 15.61
N ARG A 123 -19.68 0.26 15.40
CA ARG A 123 -19.26 1.68 15.34
C ARG A 123 -19.64 2.48 16.56
#